data_AF-A0A0C2JAZ1-F1
#
_entry.id   AF-A0A0C2JAZ1-F1
#
_cell.length_a   1.000
_cell.length_b   1.000
_cell.length_c   1.000
_cell.angle_alpha   90.00
_cell.angle_beta   90.00
_cell.angle_gamma   90.00
#
_symmetry.space_group_name_H-M   'P 1'
#
loop_
_entity.id
_entity.type
_entity.pdbx_description
1 polymer ?
#
loop_
_entity_poly.entity_id
_entity_poly.type
_entity_poly.pdbx_seq_one_letter_code
_entity_poly.pdbx_strand_id
1 'polypeptide(L)'
;MYLSLYNRATDVLVDKYFSYLKRGQLLYDHCFTSDAGDSYCQAAEFAEFELIDYNRASLNYLDAAVCYAKISHDRACHFLMKGIEALSNSGDIASAIYLSMRCGYMYETQHCNLSRSIKFYRKADKLRQRNKIHHCCPFTDDELLKISNDDIPSVTKFEQKTKVNKRVWCWEYKPLGTANYHV
;
A
#
# COMPACT_ATOMS: atom_id res chain seq x y z
N MET A 1 -16.18 37.59 -11.70
CA MET A 1 -15.71 36.89 -12.92
C MET A 1 -14.63 35.83 -12.64
N TYR A 2 -13.71 36.03 -11.69
CA TYR A 2 -12.64 35.07 -11.35
C TYR A 2 -13.10 33.68 -10.87
N LEU A 3 -14.21 33.57 -10.13
CA LEU A 3 -14.72 32.28 -9.66
C LEU A 3 -15.16 31.35 -10.80
N SER A 4 -15.62 31.88 -11.94
CA SER A 4 -16.08 31.03 -13.06
C SER A 4 -14.93 30.39 -13.84
N LEU A 5 -13.76 31.05 -13.91
CA LEU A 5 -12.59 30.51 -14.59
C LEU A 5 -11.89 29.44 -13.74
N TYR A 6 -11.89 29.61 -12.41
CA TYR A 6 -11.36 28.62 -11.48
C TYR A 6 -12.10 27.29 -11.59
N ASN A 7 -13.44 27.32 -11.61
CA ASN A 7 -14.25 26.11 -11.73
C ASN A 7 -14.02 25.38 -13.07
N ARG A 8 -13.85 26.11 -14.17
CA ARG A 8 -13.60 25.49 -15.48
C ARG A 8 -12.24 24.79 -15.56
N ALA A 9 -11.22 25.32 -14.87
CA ALA A 9 -9.89 24.71 -14.84
C ALA A 9 -9.89 23.42 -14.00
N THR A 10 -10.62 23.40 -12.88
CA THR A 10 -10.75 22.20 -12.05
C THR A 10 -11.45 21.07 -12.79
N ASP A 11 -12.46 21.37 -13.61
CA ASP A 11 -13.20 20.36 -14.39
C ASP A 11 -12.28 19.62 -15.37
N VAL A 12 -11.43 20.35 -16.09
CA VAL A 12 -10.51 19.76 -17.10
C VAL A 12 -9.49 18.81 -16.45
N LEU A 13 -8.99 19.13 -15.25
CA LEU A 13 -8.06 18.26 -14.53
C LEU A 13 -8.74 16.99 -14.06
N VAL A 14 -9.95 17.12 -13.52
CA VAL A 14 -10.75 15.97 -13.04
C VAL A 14 -11.11 15.04 -14.20
N ASP A 15 -11.51 15.57 -15.35
CA ASP A 15 -11.78 14.78 -16.56
C ASP A 15 -10.55 14.00 -17.03
N LYS A 16 -9.38 14.66 -17.03
CA LYS A 16 -8.12 14.01 -17.40
C LYS A 16 -7.77 12.87 -16.44
N TYR A 17 -7.92 13.07 -15.13
CA TYR A 17 -7.74 12.01 -14.13
C TYR A 17 -8.67 10.81 -14.40
N PHE A 18 -9.97 11.04 -14.59
CA PHE A 18 -10.93 9.97 -14.85
C PHE A 18 -10.69 9.28 -16.20
N SER A 19 -10.11 9.97 -17.18
CA SER A 19 -9.74 9.35 -18.45
C SER A 19 -8.66 8.27 -18.26
N TYR A 20 -7.67 8.49 -17.38
CA TYR A 20 -6.66 7.49 -17.05
C TYR A 20 -7.25 6.30 -16.31
N LEU A 21 -8.14 6.54 -15.33
CA LEU A 21 -8.84 5.47 -14.62
C LEU A 21 -9.69 4.60 -15.54
N LYS A 22 -10.49 5.23 -16.41
CA LYS A 22 -11.34 4.52 -17.36
C LYS A 22 -10.50 3.68 -18.32
N ARG A 23 -9.39 4.22 -18.80
CA ARG A 23 -8.44 3.47 -19.64
C ARG A 23 -7.82 2.29 -18.88
N GLY A 24 -7.36 2.50 -17.65
CA GLY A 24 -6.79 1.44 -16.80
C GLY A 24 -7.77 0.28 -16.60
N GLN A 25 -9.02 0.61 -16.27
CA GLN A 25 -10.09 -0.39 -16.09
C GLN A 25 -10.36 -1.17 -17.38
N LEU A 26 -10.55 -0.48 -18.50
CA LEU A 26 -10.78 -1.14 -19.80
C LEU A 26 -9.65 -2.10 -20.17
N LEU A 27 -8.40 -1.70 -19.97
CA LEU A 27 -7.23 -2.54 -20.24
C LEU A 27 -7.15 -3.74 -19.29
N TYR A 28 -7.49 -3.53 -18.02
CA TYR A 28 -7.52 -4.59 -17.01
C TYR A 28 -8.55 -5.67 -17.36
N ASP A 29 -9.76 -5.27 -17.76
CA ASP A 29 -10.85 -6.16 -18.15
C ASP A 29 -10.51 -6.99 -19.40
N HIS A 30 -9.64 -6.46 -20.27
CA HIS A 30 -9.12 -7.17 -21.44
C HIS A 30 -7.79 -7.92 -21.18
N CYS A 31 -7.40 -8.10 -19.91
CA CYS A 31 -6.17 -8.80 -19.49
C CYS A 31 -4.85 -8.15 -19.93
N PHE A 32 -4.84 -6.90 -20.39
CA PHE A 32 -3.63 -6.14 -20.72
C PHE A 32 -2.99 -5.55 -19.46
N THR A 33 -2.48 -6.45 -18.62
CA THR A 33 -2.05 -6.13 -17.25
C THR A 33 -0.92 -5.09 -17.18
N SER A 34 0.04 -5.05 -18.12
CA SER A 34 1.09 -4.01 -18.09
C SER A 34 0.52 -2.62 -18.42
N ASP A 35 -0.26 -2.53 -19.50
CA ASP A 35 -0.81 -1.25 -19.99
C ASP A 35 -1.86 -0.68 -19.02
N ALA A 36 -2.62 -1.57 -18.37
CA ALA A 36 -3.51 -1.21 -17.26
C ALA A 36 -2.70 -0.60 -16.10
N GLY A 37 -1.61 -1.25 -15.70
CA GLY A 37 -0.69 -0.77 -14.67
C GLY A 37 -0.13 0.62 -14.99
N ASP A 38 0.30 0.84 -16.24
CA ASP A 38 0.81 2.13 -16.69
C ASP A 38 -0.29 3.22 -16.62
N SER A 39 -1.52 2.88 -16.98
CA SER A 39 -2.66 3.82 -16.93
C SER A 39 -3.04 4.18 -15.49
N TYR A 40 -3.04 3.22 -14.57
CA TYR A 40 -3.25 3.48 -13.14
C TYR A 40 -2.09 4.29 -12.54
N CYS A 41 -0.85 4.04 -12.95
CA CYS A 41 0.30 4.86 -12.54
C CYS A 41 0.11 6.33 -12.96
N GLN A 42 -0.32 6.58 -14.21
CA GLN A 42 -0.63 7.93 -14.68
C GLN A 42 -1.74 8.58 -13.86
N ALA A 43 -2.81 7.84 -13.55
CA ALA A 43 -3.88 8.33 -12.68
C ALA A 43 -3.37 8.66 -11.26
N ALA A 44 -2.48 7.84 -10.72
CA ALA A 44 -1.90 8.03 -9.39
C ALA A 44 -1.00 9.27 -9.32
N GLU A 45 -0.09 9.43 -10.26
CA GLU A 45 0.81 10.59 -10.35
C GLU A 45 0.03 11.88 -10.57
N PHE A 46 -1.00 11.83 -11.41
CA PHE A 46 -1.88 12.99 -11.61
C PHE A 46 -2.64 13.36 -10.33
N ALA A 47 -3.16 12.38 -9.59
CA ALA A 47 -3.78 12.64 -8.30
C ALA A 47 -2.79 13.21 -7.28
N GLU A 48 -1.55 12.71 -7.24
CA GLU A 48 -0.52 13.13 -6.29
C GLU A 48 -0.03 14.56 -6.54
N PHE A 49 0.28 14.90 -7.80
CA PHE A 49 0.99 16.14 -8.12
C PHE A 49 0.08 17.25 -8.63
N GLU A 50 -1.00 16.92 -9.36
CA GLU A 50 -1.89 17.93 -9.96
C GLU A 50 -3.12 18.18 -9.08
N LEU A 51 -3.67 17.14 -8.44
CA LEU A 51 -4.85 17.25 -7.58
C LEU A 51 -4.51 17.36 -6.09
N ILE A 52 -3.28 17.02 -5.67
CA ILE A 52 -2.86 16.93 -4.27
C ILE A 52 -3.80 16.00 -3.45
N ASP A 53 -4.37 15.00 -4.12
CA ASP A 53 -5.24 13.98 -3.52
C ASP A 53 -4.45 12.69 -3.31
N TYR A 54 -3.70 12.69 -2.22
CA TYR A 54 -2.83 11.57 -1.84
C TYR A 54 -3.59 10.27 -1.54
N ASN A 55 -4.85 10.34 -1.10
CA ASN A 55 -5.65 9.15 -0.86
C ASN A 55 -6.00 8.46 -2.18
N ARG A 56 -6.46 9.22 -3.18
CA ARG A 56 -6.66 8.70 -4.54
C ARG A 56 -5.36 8.23 -5.18
N ALA A 57 -4.27 8.96 -4.98
CA ALA A 57 -2.96 8.54 -5.47
C ALA A 57 -2.57 7.17 -4.91
N SER A 58 -2.76 6.96 -3.60
CA SER A 58 -2.46 5.68 -2.95
C SER A 58 -3.27 4.52 -3.54
N LEU A 59 -4.59 4.69 -3.68
CA LEU A 59 -5.47 3.69 -4.27
C LEU A 59 -5.05 3.33 -5.71
N ASN A 60 -4.72 4.33 -6.52
CA ASN A 60 -4.31 4.09 -7.89
C ASN A 60 -2.92 3.43 -7.98
N TYR A 61 -2.00 3.74 -7.06
CA TYR A 61 -0.72 3.02 -6.97
C TYR A 61 -0.92 1.56 -6.54
N LEU A 62 -1.90 1.28 -5.66
CA LEU A 62 -2.29 -0.09 -5.30
C LEU A 62 -2.83 -0.85 -6.53
N ASP A 63 -3.71 -0.24 -7.32
CA ASP A 63 -4.25 -0.85 -8.55
C ASP A 63 -3.14 -1.11 -9.58
N ALA A 64 -2.22 -0.16 -9.75
CA ALA A 64 -1.03 -0.35 -10.58
C ALA A 64 -0.16 -1.51 -10.07
N ALA A 65 0.07 -1.61 -8.76
CA ALA A 65 0.84 -2.70 -8.17
C ALA A 65 0.19 -4.07 -8.39
N VAL A 66 -1.15 -4.18 -8.29
CA VAL A 66 -1.90 -5.41 -8.59
C VAL A 66 -1.71 -5.83 -10.04
N CYS A 67 -1.76 -4.86 -10.96
CA CYS A 67 -1.51 -5.09 -12.37
C CYS A 67 -0.10 -5.65 -12.63
N TYR A 68 0.92 -5.02 -12.04
CA TYR A 68 2.31 -5.47 -12.20
C TYR A 68 2.66 -6.74 -11.41
N ALA A 69 1.91 -7.12 -10.38
CA ALA A 69 2.22 -8.29 -9.56
C ALA A 69 2.28 -9.59 -10.39
N LYS A 70 1.57 -9.64 -11.52
CA LYS A 70 1.59 -10.76 -12.48
C LYS A 70 2.80 -10.78 -13.40
N ILE A 71 3.50 -9.65 -13.55
CA ILE A 71 4.55 -9.45 -14.57
C ILE A 71 5.92 -9.23 -13.92
N SER A 72 5.99 -8.37 -12.91
CA SER A 72 7.20 -7.97 -12.22
C SER A 72 6.92 -7.63 -10.77
N HIS A 73 7.37 -8.50 -9.87
CA HIS A 73 7.25 -8.24 -8.43
C HIS A 73 8.06 -7.00 -7.98
N ASP A 74 9.11 -6.60 -8.70
CA ASP A 74 9.88 -5.38 -8.40
C ASP A 74 9.04 -4.14 -8.70
N ARG A 75 8.38 -4.09 -9.86
CA ARG A 75 7.45 -2.99 -10.19
C ARG A 75 6.30 -2.93 -9.20
N ALA A 76 5.69 -4.08 -8.88
CA ALA A 76 4.64 -4.12 -7.87
C ALA A 76 5.13 -3.58 -6.51
N CYS A 77 6.30 -4.00 -6.04
CA CYS A 77 6.90 -3.53 -4.80
C CYS A 77 7.14 -2.01 -4.81
N HIS A 78 7.62 -1.49 -5.94
CA HIS A 78 7.85 -0.06 -6.12
C HIS A 78 6.55 0.75 -5.96
N PHE A 79 5.47 0.33 -6.63
CA PHE A 79 4.19 1.03 -6.54
C PHE A 79 3.49 0.89 -5.19
N LEU A 80 3.62 -0.25 -4.51
CA LEU A 80 3.15 -0.38 -3.12
C LEU A 80 3.86 0.61 -2.19
N MET A 81 5.16 0.82 -2.38
CA MET A 81 5.91 1.82 -1.61
C MET A 81 5.44 3.25 -1.91
N LYS A 82 5.19 3.60 -3.18
CA LYS A 82 4.59 4.91 -3.54
C LYS A 82 3.22 5.09 -2.88
N GLY A 83 2.37 4.06 -2.86
CA GLY A 83 1.06 4.12 -2.20
C GLY A 83 1.15 4.37 -0.69
N ILE A 84 2.12 3.74 -0.01
CA ILE A 84 2.40 4.00 1.42
C ILE A 84 2.91 5.42 1.64
N GLU A 85 3.75 5.93 0.74
CA GLU A 85 4.30 7.28 0.81
C GLU A 85 3.22 8.34 0.58
N ALA A 86 2.31 8.14 -0.37
CA ALA A 86 1.16 9.00 -0.56
C ALA A 86 0.31 9.08 0.73
N LEU A 87 -0.04 7.95 1.35
CA LEU A 87 -0.76 7.96 2.63
C LEU A 87 0.02 8.69 3.74
N SER A 88 1.32 8.46 3.82
CA SER A 88 2.17 9.18 4.77
C SER A 88 2.17 10.70 4.53
N ASN A 89 2.15 11.14 3.27
CA ASN A 89 2.12 12.55 2.89
C ASN A 89 0.76 13.20 3.16
N SER A 90 -0.33 12.41 3.07
CA SER A 90 -1.70 12.86 3.40
C SER A 90 -1.92 13.12 4.90
N GLY A 91 -1.03 12.62 5.76
CA GLY A 91 -1.21 12.60 7.20
C GLY A 91 -2.01 11.40 7.72
N ASP A 92 -2.55 10.53 6.85
CA ASP A 92 -3.15 9.25 7.25
C ASP A 92 -2.08 8.19 7.57
N ILE A 93 -1.37 8.43 8.69
CA ILE A 93 -0.29 7.58 9.18
C ILE A 93 -0.79 6.19 9.56
N ALA A 94 -2.02 6.08 10.07
CA ALA A 94 -2.61 4.81 10.45
C ALA A 94 -2.79 3.88 9.24
N SER A 95 -3.38 4.39 8.16
CA SER A 95 -3.52 3.64 6.90
C SER A 95 -2.16 3.34 6.28
N ALA A 96 -1.19 4.27 6.33
CA ALA A 96 0.17 4.03 5.82
C ALA A 96 0.87 2.87 6.56
N ILE A 97 0.79 2.84 7.89
CA ILE A 97 1.33 1.75 8.73
C ILE A 97 0.63 0.44 8.39
N TYR A 98 -0.70 0.45 8.34
CA TYR A 98 -1.50 -0.74 8.04
C TYR A 98 -1.15 -1.32 6.67
N LEU A 99 -1.14 -0.49 5.63
CA LEU A 99 -0.80 -0.90 4.28
C LEU A 99 0.61 -1.47 4.22
N SER A 100 1.57 -0.82 4.89
CA SER A 100 2.94 -1.31 4.99
C SER A 100 3.01 -2.68 5.66
N MET A 101 2.33 -2.89 6.80
CA MET A 101 2.28 -4.21 7.46
C MET A 101 1.64 -5.28 6.55
N ARG A 102 0.55 -4.94 5.87
CA ARG A 102 -0.16 -5.85 4.95
C ARG A 102 0.72 -6.27 3.77
N CYS A 103 1.45 -5.33 3.17
CA CYS A 103 2.41 -5.61 2.11
C CYS A 103 3.56 -6.50 2.59
N GLY A 104 4.10 -6.25 3.80
CA GLY A 104 5.10 -7.10 4.41
C GLY A 104 4.62 -8.55 4.54
N TYR A 105 3.44 -8.74 5.10
CA TYR A 105 2.82 -10.05 5.26
C TYR A 105 2.57 -10.76 3.93
N MET A 106 2.08 -10.03 2.92
CA MET A 106 1.88 -10.57 1.58
C MET A 106 3.18 -11.08 0.95
N TYR A 107 4.26 -10.31 1.01
CA TYR A 107 5.56 -10.74 0.46
C TYR A 107 6.17 -11.90 1.24
N GLU A 108 5.98 -11.95 2.55
CA GLU A 108 6.44 -13.07 3.38
C GLU A 108 5.70 -14.37 3.03
N THR A 109 4.37 -14.30 2.92
CA THR A 109 3.54 -15.51 2.89
C THR A 109 3.15 -15.98 1.50
N GLN A 110 2.92 -15.06 0.55
CA GLN A 110 2.47 -15.41 -0.80
C GLN A 110 3.64 -15.49 -1.78
N HIS A 111 4.68 -14.68 -1.56
CA HIS A 111 5.84 -14.61 -2.45
C HIS A 111 7.12 -15.23 -1.87
N CYS A 112 7.07 -15.72 -0.62
CA CYS A 112 8.22 -16.27 0.11
C CYS A 112 9.47 -15.36 0.03
N ASN A 113 9.27 -14.04 -0.01
CA ASN A 113 10.32 -13.05 -0.19
C ASN A 113 10.52 -12.25 1.11
N LEU A 114 11.24 -12.87 2.06
CA LEU A 114 11.50 -12.30 3.37
C LEU A 114 12.24 -10.95 3.27
N SER A 115 13.21 -10.84 2.35
CA SER A 115 13.96 -9.59 2.15
C SER A 115 13.05 -8.40 1.83
N ARG A 116 12.07 -8.56 0.94
CA ARG A 116 11.08 -7.50 0.65
C ARG A 116 10.09 -7.30 1.78
N SER A 117 9.63 -8.39 2.41
CA SER A 117 8.75 -8.30 3.58
C SER A 117 9.34 -7.42 4.69
N ILE A 118 10.62 -7.64 5.03
CA ILE A 118 11.35 -6.85 6.04
C ILE A 118 11.39 -5.36 5.67
N LYS A 119 11.49 -4.99 4.39
CA LYS A 119 11.47 -3.57 3.98
C LYS A 119 10.15 -2.90 4.36
N PHE A 120 9.03 -3.58 4.14
CA PHE A 120 7.70 -3.07 4.49
C PHE A 120 7.47 -3.04 6.01
N TYR A 121 7.89 -4.06 6.76
CA TYR A 121 7.79 -4.01 8.22
C TYR A 121 8.63 -2.90 8.83
N ARG A 122 9.88 -2.71 8.35
CA ARG A 122 10.73 -1.58 8.76
C ARG A 122 10.11 -0.23 8.42
N LYS A 123 9.43 -0.09 7.27
CA LYS A 123 8.72 1.15 6.91
C LYS A 123 7.57 1.42 7.88
N ALA A 124 6.78 0.41 8.23
CA ALA A 124 5.69 0.52 9.21
C ALA A 124 6.22 0.95 10.60
N ASP A 125 7.29 0.32 11.06
CA ASP A 125 7.92 0.64 12.34
C ASP A 125 8.49 2.07 12.38
N LYS A 126 9.21 2.49 11.33
CA LYS A 126 9.67 3.88 11.18
C LYS A 126 8.53 4.89 11.23
N LEU A 127 7.39 4.59 10.59
CA LEU A 127 6.20 5.44 10.63
C LEU A 127 5.62 5.54 12.05
N ARG A 128 5.56 4.43 12.79
CA ARG A 128 5.11 4.42 14.19
C ARG A 128 6.00 5.26 15.09
N GLN A 129 7.32 5.04 15.02
CA GLN A 129 8.31 5.75 15.84
C GLN A 129 8.26 7.26 15.58
N ARG A 130 8.27 7.69 14.31
CA ARG A 130 8.23 9.11 13.93
C ARG A 130 6.97 9.83 14.42
N ASN A 131 5.84 9.13 14.45
CA ASN A 131 4.55 9.69 14.85
C ASN A 131 4.17 9.34 16.30
N LYS A 132 5.11 8.78 17.09
CA LYS A 132 4.91 8.41 18.50
C LYS A 132 3.69 7.51 18.73
N ILE A 133 3.37 6.65 17.76
CA ILE A 133 2.26 5.70 17.86
C ILE A 133 2.76 4.50 18.67
N HIS A 134 2.31 4.42 19.93
CA HIS A 134 2.63 3.31 20.80
C HIS A 134 2.00 2.03 20.25
N HIS A 135 2.79 0.96 20.17
CA HIS A 135 2.29 -0.35 19.84
C HIS A 135 3.01 -1.40 20.69
N CYS A 136 2.28 -2.41 21.11
CA CYS A 136 2.88 -3.58 21.73
C CYS A 136 3.34 -4.51 20.60
N CYS A 137 4.57 -4.31 20.12
CA CYS A 137 5.16 -5.28 19.22
C CYS A 137 5.42 -6.57 20.01
N PRO A 138 5.00 -7.75 19.51
CA PRO A 138 5.41 -9.02 20.12
C PRO A 138 6.92 -9.30 19.92
N PHE A 139 7.61 -8.46 19.16
CA PHE A 139 9.04 -8.50 18.91
C PHE A 139 9.72 -7.28 19.50
N THR A 140 10.86 -7.47 20.16
CA THR A 140 11.68 -6.33 20.63
C THR A 140 12.53 -5.78 19.49
N ASP A 141 12.98 -4.52 19.59
CA ASP A 141 13.84 -3.89 18.58
C ASP A 141 15.12 -4.69 18.33
N ASP A 142 15.71 -5.25 19.39
CA ASP A 142 16.87 -6.15 19.30
C ASP A 142 16.59 -7.43 18.49
N GLU A 143 15.38 -7.98 18.60
CA GLU A 143 14.98 -9.16 17.81
C GLU A 143 14.88 -8.78 16.33
N LEU A 144 14.29 -7.62 16.02
CA LEU A 144 14.19 -7.10 14.66
C LEU A 144 15.57 -6.81 14.05
N LEU A 145 16.50 -6.25 14.83
CA LEU A 145 17.86 -5.95 14.38
C LEU A 145 18.67 -7.22 14.09
N LYS A 146 18.45 -8.30 14.85
CA LYS A 146 19.11 -9.59 14.60
C LYS A 146 18.58 -10.27 13.33
N ILE A 147 17.26 -10.29 13.15
CA ILE A 147 16.62 -10.80 11.92
C ILE A 147 17.15 -10.06 10.69
N SER A 148 17.33 -8.75 10.84
CA SER A 148 17.89 -7.82 9.86
C SER A 148 19.30 -8.17 9.36
N ASN A 149 20.08 -8.83 10.21
CA ASN A 149 21.46 -9.23 9.92
C ASN A 149 21.55 -10.71 9.53
N ASP A 150 20.44 -11.30 9.12
CA ASP A 150 20.29 -12.71 8.73
C ASP A 150 20.78 -13.69 9.83
N ASP A 151 20.60 -13.33 11.10
CA ASP A 151 20.89 -14.23 12.23
C ASP A 151 19.88 -15.40 12.25
N ILE A 152 20.33 -16.58 11.80
CA ILE A 152 19.50 -17.78 11.60
C ILE A 152 18.64 -18.14 12.84
N PRO A 153 19.16 -18.10 14.09
CA PRO A 153 18.35 -18.34 15.28
C PRO A 153 17.21 -17.33 15.44
N SER A 154 17.49 -16.05 15.21
CA SER A 154 16.48 -14.99 15.30
C SER A 154 15.43 -15.09 14.20
N VAL A 155 15.82 -15.46 12.98
CA VAL A 155 14.88 -15.77 11.88
C VAL A 155 13.97 -16.94 12.26
N THR A 156 14.52 -18.02 12.80
CA THR A 156 13.74 -19.20 13.22
C THR A 156 12.75 -18.85 14.34
N LYS A 157 13.19 -18.06 15.33
CA LYS A 157 12.33 -17.57 16.43
C LYS A 157 11.22 -16.66 15.91
N PHE A 158 11.53 -15.82 14.92
CA PHE A 158 10.56 -14.98 14.23
C PHE A 158 9.47 -15.83 13.56
N GLU A 159 9.86 -16.83 12.77
CA GLU A 159 8.92 -17.75 12.12
C GLU A 159 8.01 -18.49 13.11
N GLN A 160 8.54 -18.88 14.28
CA GLN A 160 7.74 -19.52 15.33
C GLN A 160 6.71 -18.55 15.92
N LYS A 161 7.12 -17.33 16.29
CA LYS A 161 6.22 -16.30 16.82
C LYS A 161 5.15 -15.90 15.78
N THR A 162 5.51 -15.76 14.49
CA THR A 162 4.53 -15.45 13.44
C THR A 162 3.56 -16.61 13.19
N LYS A 163 4.00 -17.87 13.24
CA LYS A 163 3.10 -19.04 13.16
C LYS A 163 2.05 -19.05 14.27
N VAL A 164 2.43 -18.69 15.49
CA VAL A 164 1.49 -18.57 16.63
C VAL A 164 0.54 -17.38 16.42
N ASN A 165 1.07 -16.23 16.00
CA ASN A 165 0.29 -15.01 15.80
C ASN A 165 -0.61 -15.01 14.56
N LYS A 166 -0.32 -15.82 13.53
CA LYS A 166 -1.24 -16.03 12.39
C LYS A 166 -2.64 -16.43 12.85
N ARG A 167 -2.75 -17.15 13.97
CA ARG A 167 -4.05 -17.49 14.57
C ARG A 167 -4.76 -16.27 15.18
N VAL A 168 -4.01 -15.33 15.76
CA VAL A 168 -4.52 -14.12 16.42
C VAL A 168 -4.94 -13.05 15.40
N TRP A 169 -4.15 -12.86 14.34
CA TRP A 169 -4.43 -11.86 13.30
C TRP A 169 -5.69 -12.16 12.49
N CYS A 170 -6.09 -13.43 12.37
CA CYS A 170 -7.38 -13.79 11.78
C CYS A 170 -8.59 -13.36 12.64
N TRP A 171 -8.39 -13.06 13.92
CA TRP A 171 -9.48 -12.79 14.87
C TRP A 171 -9.68 -11.30 15.13
N GLU A 172 -8.60 -10.52 15.23
CA GLU A 172 -8.67 -9.11 15.64
C GLU A 172 -9.02 -8.12 14.51
N TYR A 173 -8.91 -8.53 13.25
CA TYR A 173 -9.19 -7.68 12.09
C TYR A 173 -10.20 -8.30 11.12
N LYS A 174 -11.34 -8.76 11.65
CA LYS A 174 -12.56 -8.74 10.82
C LYS A 174 -12.81 -7.26 10.50
N PRO A 175 -12.83 -6.84 9.22
CA PRO A 175 -13.21 -5.47 8.90
C PRO A 175 -14.54 -5.19 9.58
N LEU A 176 -14.62 -4.08 10.32
CA LEU A 176 -15.84 -3.62 10.97
C LEU A 176 -16.92 -3.50 9.89
N GLY A 177 -17.78 -4.51 9.82
CA GLY A 177 -19.01 -4.57 9.03
C GLY A 177 -18.89 -4.10 7.58
N THR A 178 -18.98 -5.03 6.63
CA THR A 178 -19.93 -4.80 5.54
C THR A 178 -21.28 -4.57 6.19
N ALA A 179 -21.64 -3.31 6.43
CA ALA A 179 -23.00 -2.95 6.73
C ALA A 179 -23.82 -3.48 5.56
N ASN A 180 -24.63 -4.50 5.84
CA ASN A 180 -25.60 -5.02 4.90
C ASN A 180 -26.55 -3.86 4.57
N TYR A 181 -26.31 -3.19 3.45
CA TYR A 181 -27.33 -2.43 2.77
C TYR A 181 -28.31 -3.47 2.21
N HIS A 182 -29.26 -3.87 3.05
CA HIS A 182 -30.50 -4.45 2.57
C HIS A 182 -31.24 -3.31 1.85
N VAL A 183 -31.22 -3.37 0.52
CA VAL A 183 -32.19 -2.70 -0.34
C VAL A 183 -33.53 -3.41 -0.18
#